data_AF-A0A6S7J2J6-F1
#
_entry.id   AF-A0A6S7J2J6-F1
#
_cell.length_a   1.000
_cell.length_b   1.000
_cell.length_c   1.000
_cell.angle_alpha   90.00
_cell.angle_beta   90.00
_cell.angle_gamma   90.00
#
_symmetry.space_group_name_H-M   'P 1'
#
loop_
_entity.id
_entity.type
_entity.pdbx_description
1 polymer ?
#
loop_
_entity_poly.entity_id
_entity_poly.type
_entity_poly.pdbx_seq_one_letter_code
_entity_poly.pdbx_strand_id
1 'polypeptide(L)'
;MANIINKARIKQRSLVITLLDLKNAFGEVHHNLIQSVLGYHHIPNHMNNLIKSLYTDFKTSVITSEFRTHFIPVGRGVLQGDCLSPLLFNMCFNTYIQHIKAEKYRQFGFSLQLLNPIHWFQFADDAAVITGQESENQHLLNRFSIWCQWSNMVVRVDKCSTFGIKKVLSKSAQYLPKLLINKDLIPTIKTGESFEYLGRHFDFNMTNEKHKSKLISLIDELMSEIDLKPLHPKNKILLYSRYVLSKLSWHFTVATISKTWVVENIDSSVNKYIQKWLEVPISGTLSNVFLTRNKLGLNILPASVKFIQCQTVLRNALKTSPNDSINELWKSTNNHTNIQYDSYNSTKEVLKTFHSQQENKLRNRLKCQGSFFENVSKFSLSKLNAIWSVSQSKLPKNIFNFTIRYINNTLPTRKNLSRWGISSSSDCSFCLHPESLLHVVAGCQHYLERFTWRHDCILNFLAKTFQSLNECKLHVDLPGFESPSIITGDEYRPDLLVSTSDKHLYVVELTVGFESNLTNNVNRKKAKYKNLIRELDQNFTSVKFINLSVSSLGVLTKNVIHS
;
A
#
# COMPACT_ATOMS: atom_id res chain seq x y z
N MET A 1 -8.29 24.08 -8.72
CA MET A 1 -8.17 24.11 -10.20
C MET A 1 -9.17 23.19 -10.93
N ALA A 2 -9.13 21.86 -10.75
CA ALA A 2 -9.95 20.92 -11.53
C ALA A 2 -11.47 21.23 -11.55
N ASN A 3 -12.07 21.53 -10.40
CA ASN A 3 -13.49 21.86 -10.30
C ASN A 3 -13.84 23.19 -10.99
N ILE A 4 -12.92 24.16 -11.03
CA ILE A 4 -13.11 25.44 -11.72
C ILE A 4 -13.20 25.21 -13.23
N ILE A 5 -12.24 24.46 -13.80
CA ILE A 5 -12.21 24.12 -15.23
C ILE A 5 -13.49 23.34 -15.63
N ASN A 6 -13.84 22.30 -14.85
CA ASN A 6 -15.05 21.52 -15.11
C ASN A 6 -16.33 22.37 -15.04
N LYS A 7 -16.46 23.22 -14.03
CA LYS A 7 -17.65 24.08 -13.86
C LYS A 7 -17.74 25.15 -14.94
N ALA A 8 -16.62 25.76 -15.35
CA ALA A 8 -16.57 26.67 -16.48
C ALA A 8 -17.05 26.00 -17.78
N ARG A 9 -16.57 24.78 -18.05
CA ARG A 9 -16.97 24.00 -19.22
C ARG A 9 -18.45 23.61 -19.21
N ILE A 10 -18.95 23.05 -18.11
CA ILE A 10 -20.33 22.54 -18.00
C ILE A 10 -21.35 23.69 -17.98
N LYS A 11 -21.04 24.78 -17.26
CA LYS A 11 -21.93 25.95 -17.13
C LYS A 11 -21.70 27.00 -18.21
N GLN A 12 -20.83 26.74 -19.19
CA GLN A 12 -20.53 27.64 -20.30
C GLN A 12 -20.11 29.05 -19.86
N ARG A 13 -19.31 29.12 -18.79
CA ARG A 13 -18.79 30.36 -18.23
C ARG A 13 -17.39 30.63 -18.74
N SER A 14 -17.09 31.90 -19.00
CA SER A 14 -15.74 32.33 -19.32
C SER A 14 -14.78 32.07 -18.15
N LEU A 15 -13.58 31.64 -18.49
CA LEU A 15 -12.49 31.34 -17.55
C LEU A 15 -11.17 31.71 -18.20
N VAL A 16 -10.30 32.35 -17.43
CA VAL A 16 -8.92 32.66 -17.80
C VAL A 16 -8.02 32.21 -16.67
N ILE A 17 -7.03 31.39 -16.98
CA ILE A 17 -6.00 30.93 -16.05
C ILE A 17 -4.66 31.43 -16.56
N THR A 18 -3.88 32.03 -15.69
CA THR A 18 -2.48 32.40 -15.96
C THR A 18 -1.58 31.73 -14.94
N LEU A 19 -0.72 30.83 -15.40
CA LEU A 19 0.33 30.23 -14.59
C LEU A 19 1.55 31.15 -14.61
N LEU A 20 2.10 31.41 -13.43
CA LEU A 20 3.22 32.31 -13.23
C LEU A 20 4.42 31.52 -12.71
N ASP A 21 5.59 31.82 -13.27
CA ASP A 21 6.88 31.26 -12.88
C ASP A 21 7.84 32.39 -12.54
N LEU A 22 8.57 32.24 -11.44
CA LEU A 22 9.55 33.21 -10.98
C LEU A 22 10.96 32.69 -11.22
N LYS A 23 11.87 33.59 -11.63
CA LYS A 23 13.27 33.23 -11.83
C LYS A 23 13.89 32.95 -10.47
N ASN A 24 14.37 31.72 -10.25
CA ASN A 24 15.12 31.34 -9.05
C ASN A 24 14.48 31.89 -7.75
N ALA A 25 13.19 31.62 -7.54
CA ALA A 25 12.36 32.35 -6.56
C ALA A 25 12.99 32.41 -5.16
N PHE A 26 13.55 31.30 -4.68
CA PHE A 26 14.24 31.25 -3.38
C PHE A 26 15.54 32.06 -3.38
N GLY A 27 16.32 32.02 -4.46
CA GLY A 27 17.58 32.74 -4.58
C GLY A 27 17.45 34.23 -4.88
N GLU A 28 16.29 34.69 -5.34
CA GLU A 28 16.04 36.11 -5.65
C GLU A 28 15.54 36.92 -4.45
N VAL A 29 15.10 36.30 -3.34
CA VAL A 29 14.57 37.07 -2.19
C VAL A 29 15.65 38.00 -1.63
N HIS A 30 15.42 39.31 -1.70
CA HIS A 30 16.37 40.29 -1.17
C HIS A 30 16.38 40.27 0.36
N HIS A 31 17.54 40.34 1.02
CA HIS A 31 17.61 40.27 2.49
C HIS A 31 16.87 41.45 3.18
N ASN A 32 16.90 42.64 2.56
CA ASN A 32 16.10 43.78 3.03
C ASN A 32 14.58 43.54 2.96
N LEU A 33 14.11 42.71 2.01
CA LEU A 33 12.69 42.33 1.96
C LEU A 33 12.35 41.46 3.17
N ILE A 34 13.22 40.51 3.52
CA ILE A 34 13.05 39.68 4.72
C ILE A 34 12.95 40.58 5.96
N GLN A 35 13.86 41.53 6.14
CA GLN A 35 13.84 42.46 7.27
C GLN A 35 12.56 43.32 7.31
N SER A 36 12.13 43.84 6.16
CA SER A 36 10.90 44.63 6.04
C SER A 36 9.67 43.81 6.43
N VAL A 37 9.61 42.55 6.01
CA VAL A 37 8.50 41.63 6.27
C VAL A 37 8.44 41.21 7.74
N LEU A 38 9.59 41.01 8.39
CA LEU A 38 9.64 40.75 9.83
C LEU A 38 9.06 41.92 10.64
N GLY A 39 9.38 43.15 10.22
CA GLY A 39 8.78 44.36 10.80
C GLY A 39 7.27 44.44 10.54
N TYR A 40 6.83 44.18 9.30
CA TYR A 40 5.41 44.17 8.92
C TYR A 40 4.57 43.18 9.73
N HIS A 41 5.15 42.02 10.09
CA HIS A 41 4.49 41.01 10.92
C HIS A 41 4.67 41.21 12.42
N HIS A 42 5.22 42.34 12.86
CA HIS A 42 5.45 42.68 14.27
C HIS A 42 6.24 41.61 15.05
N ILE A 43 7.23 40.99 14.39
CA ILE A 43 8.11 40.02 15.02
C ILE A 43 8.97 40.73 16.09
N PRO A 44 9.04 40.22 17.33
CA PRO A 44 9.86 40.81 18.40
C PRO A 44 11.30 41.11 17.98
N ASN A 45 11.81 42.27 18.39
CA ASN A 45 13.12 42.79 17.96
C ASN A 45 14.28 41.80 18.19
N HIS A 46 14.27 41.05 19.31
CA HIS A 46 15.32 40.07 19.58
C HIS A 46 15.36 38.94 18.53
N MET A 47 14.20 38.46 18.07
CA MET A 47 14.12 37.47 16.99
C MET A 47 14.49 38.08 15.64
N ASN A 48 14.05 39.32 15.36
CA ASN A 48 14.44 40.01 14.13
C ASN A 48 15.97 40.17 14.04
N ASN A 49 16.61 40.58 15.13
CA ASN A 49 18.08 40.71 15.20
C ASN A 49 18.78 39.37 14.98
N LEU A 50 18.25 38.27 15.56
CA LEU A 50 18.79 36.93 15.33
C LEU A 50 18.68 36.53 13.86
N ILE A 51 17.50 36.68 13.25
CA ILE A 51 17.30 36.34 11.83
C ILE A 51 18.18 37.22 10.96
N LYS A 52 18.26 38.52 11.24
CA LYS A 52 19.15 39.45 10.54
C LYS A 52 20.61 38.98 10.62
N SER A 53 21.08 38.56 11.79
CA SER A 53 22.45 38.06 11.96
C SER A 53 22.76 36.83 11.09
N LEU A 54 21.77 35.96 10.85
CA LEU A 54 21.95 34.79 9.97
C LEU A 54 22.17 35.18 8.50
N TYR A 55 21.57 36.28 8.07
CA TYR A 55 21.66 36.78 6.70
C TYR A 55 22.74 37.85 6.50
N THR A 56 23.33 38.37 7.57
CA THR A 56 24.38 39.40 7.51
C THR A 56 25.73 38.73 7.22
N ASP A 57 26.47 39.24 6.22
CA ASP A 57 27.79 38.73 5.80
C ASP A 57 27.83 37.21 5.53
N PHE A 58 26.68 36.63 5.17
CA PHE A 58 26.59 35.21 4.89
C PHE A 58 27.45 34.83 3.68
N LYS A 59 28.31 33.82 3.85
CA LYS A 59 29.23 33.33 2.84
C LYS A 59 29.12 31.81 2.73
N THR A 60 29.18 31.29 1.51
CA THR A 60 29.17 29.85 1.24
C THR A 60 30.46 29.41 0.55
N SER A 61 30.82 28.13 0.67
CA SER A 61 31.98 27.53 0.01
C SER A 61 31.56 26.13 -0.47
N VAL A 62 31.86 25.80 -1.72
CA VAL A 62 31.56 24.49 -2.30
C VAL A 62 32.77 23.59 -2.12
N ILE A 63 32.55 22.42 -1.52
CA ILE A 63 33.59 21.41 -1.27
C ILE A 63 33.24 20.19 -2.11
N THR A 64 34.18 19.77 -2.96
CA THR A 64 34.15 18.49 -3.67
C THR A 64 35.27 17.60 -3.14
N SER A 65 35.40 16.37 -3.66
CA SER A 65 36.54 15.50 -3.34
C SER A 65 37.88 16.08 -3.84
N GLU A 66 37.85 16.99 -4.80
CA GLU A 66 39.05 17.47 -5.50
C GLU A 66 39.45 18.90 -5.10
N PHE A 67 38.48 19.75 -4.73
CA PHE A 67 38.79 21.13 -4.37
C PHE A 67 37.75 21.76 -3.44
N ARG A 68 38.14 22.90 -2.86
CA ARG A 68 37.28 23.79 -2.08
C ARG A 68 37.33 25.19 -2.68
N THR A 69 36.18 25.81 -2.93
CA THR A 69 36.13 27.20 -3.38
C THR A 69 36.47 28.15 -2.24
N HIS A 70 36.95 29.36 -2.56
CA HIS A 70 36.92 30.47 -1.61
C HIS A 70 35.49 30.76 -1.12
N PHE A 71 35.39 31.51 -0.03
CA PHE A 71 34.10 31.95 0.48
C PHE A 71 33.45 32.93 -0.49
N ILE A 72 32.28 32.55 -1.00
CA ILE A 72 31.44 33.32 -1.92
C ILE A 72 30.39 34.05 -1.07
N PRO A 73 30.37 35.39 -1.05
CA PRO A 73 29.33 36.14 -0.36
C PRO A 73 27.98 35.93 -1.04
N VAL A 74 26.96 35.67 -0.23
CA VAL A 74 25.59 35.46 -0.70
C VAL A 74 24.81 36.73 -0.44
N GLY A 75 24.65 37.57 -1.47
CA GLY A 75 23.97 38.86 -1.33
C GLY A 75 22.44 38.79 -1.41
N ARG A 76 21.88 37.67 -1.87
CA ARG A 76 20.43 37.47 -2.05
C ARG A 76 20.05 36.02 -1.86
N GLY A 77 18.77 35.82 -1.57
CA GLY A 77 18.12 34.54 -1.43
C GLY A 77 17.95 34.10 0.01
N VAL A 78 16.96 33.24 0.22
CA VAL A 78 16.80 32.48 1.46
C VAL A 78 17.76 31.29 1.47
N LEU A 79 18.16 30.83 2.65
CA LEU A 79 19.13 29.75 2.81
C LEU A 79 18.50 28.39 2.42
N GLN A 80 19.01 27.75 1.37
CA GLN A 80 18.50 26.44 0.97
C GLN A 80 18.94 25.35 1.96
N GLY A 81 17.99 24.54 2.40
CA GLY A 81 18.20 23.49 3.41
C GLY A 81 17.99 23.97 4.86
N ASP A 82 17.83 25.28 5.08
CA ASP A 82 17.47 25.83 6.39
C ASP A 82 15.96 25.66 6.67
N CYS A 83 15.62 25.37 7.93
CA CYS A 83 14.25 25.12 8.36
C CYS A 83 13.39 26.39 8.39
N LEU A 84 13.99 27.58 8.57
CA LEU A 84 13.27 28.85 8.67
C LEU A 84 12.99 29.46 7.28
N SER A 85 13.86 29.20 6.32
CA SER A 85 13.83 29.78 4.98
C SER A 85 12.51 29.60 4.20
N PRO A 86 11.85 28.43 4.19
CA PRO A 86 10.53 28.30 3.57
C PRO A 86 9.45 29.20 4.20
N LEU A 87 9.52 29.40 5.53
CA LEU A 87 8.59 30.30 6.22
C LEU A 87 8.87 31.76 5.86
N LEU A 88 10.14 32.18 5.85
CA LEU A 88 10.54 33.54 5.45
C LEU A 88 10.10 33.85 4.01
N PHE A 89 10.30 32.90 3.10
CA PHE A 89 9.83 33.00 1.73
C PHE A 89 8.30 33.20 1.68
N ASN A 90 7.54 32.35 2.39
CA ASN A 90 6.08 32.47 2.44
C ASN A 90 5.62 33.78 3.07
N MET A 91 6.30 34.30 4.10
CA MET A 91 5.99 35.61 4.68
C MET A 91 6.21 36.74 3.67
N CYS A 92 7.28 36.67 2.86
CA CYS A 92 7.51 37.64 1.79
C CYS A 92 6.36 37.64 0.78
N PHE A 93 5.97 36.47 0.28
CA PHE A 93 4.84 36.34 -0.65
C PHE A 93 3.50 36.73 -0.03
N ASN A 94 3.32 36.49 1.28
CA ASN A 94 2.10 36.82 1.98
C ASN A 94 1.80 38.32 1.93
N THR A 95 2.80 39.20 1.80
CA THR A 95 2.57 40.64 1.58
C THR A 95 1.73 40.91 0.33
N TYR A 96 2.01 40.22 -0.77
CA TYR A 96 1.21 40.29 -1.99
C TYR A 96 -0.18 39.66 -1.79
N ILE A 97 -0.24 38.49 -1.15
CA ILE A 97 -1.51 37.78 -0.90
C ILE A 97 -2.46 38.65 -0.06
N GLN A 98 -1.95 39.37 0.95
CA GLN A 98 -2.76 40.30 1.73
C GLN A 98 -3.23 41.49 0.89
N HIS A 99 -2.37 42.04 0.02
CA HIS A 99 -2.75 43.12 -0.91
C HIS A 99 -3.93 42.71 -1.81
N ILE A 100 -3.89 41.52 -2.42
CA ILE A 100 -4.97 41.04 -3.29
C ILE A 100 -6.21 40.52 -2.53
N LYS A 101 -6.14 40.37 -1.21
CA LYS A 101 -7.31 40.03 -0.36
C LYS A 101 -8.13 41.26 0.05
N ALA A 102 -7.64 42.46 -0.21
CA ALA A 102 -8.35 43.70 0.06
C ALA A 102 -9.70 43.73 -0.66
N GLU A 103 -10.68 44.43 -0.08
CA GLU A 103 -12.09 44.41 -0.51
C GLU A 103 -12.28 44.74 -2.00
N LYS A 104 -11.51 45.71 -2.53
CA LYS A 104 -11.53 46.12 -3.94
C LYS A 104 -11.22 45.00 -4.95
N TYR A 105 -10.56 43.92 -4.51
CA TYR A 105 -10.20 42.78 -5.36
C TYR A 105 -11.13 41.57 -5.18
N ARG A 106 -12.01 41.56 -4.17
CA ARG A 106 -12.92 40.43 -3.89
C ARG A 106 -13.92 40.15 -5.01
N GLN A 107 -14.21 41.16 -5.84
CA GLN A 107 -15.09 41.03 -7.00
C GLN A 107 -14.42 40.31 -8.19
N PHE A 108 -13.08 40.28 -8.24
CA PHE A 108 -12.35 39.61 -9.31
C PHE A 108 -12.25 38.12 -9.05
N GLY A 109 -12.27 37.33 -10.12
CA GLY A 109 -11.99 35.90 -10.03
C GLY A 109 -13.08 35.03 -10.63
N PHE A 110 -13.00 33.73 -10.35
CA PHE A 110 -14.03 32.79 -10.76
C PHE A 110 -14.90 32.38 -9.56
N SER A 111 -16.17 32.78 -9.58
CA SER A 111 -17.14 32.40 -8.53
C SER A 111 -17.63 30.97 -8.69
N LEU A 112 -17.63 30.21 -7.60
CA LEU A 112 -18.22 28.88 -7.51
C LEU A 112 -19.58 28.95 -6.80
N GLN A 113 -20.61 29.51 -7.44
CA GLN A 113 -21.99 29.65 -6.91
C GLN A 113 -22.11 30.38 -5.57
N LEU A 114 -21.89 29.68 -4.45
CA LEU A 114 -22.07 30.19 -3.08
C LEU A 114 -20.80 30.82 -2.52
N LEU A 115 -19.66 30.67 -3.23
CA LEU A 115 -18.36 31.15 -2.81
C LEU A 115 -17.99 32.51 -3.39
N ASN A 116 -17.25 33.27 -2.58
CA ASN A 116 -16.49 34.41 -3.04
C ASN A 116 -15.64 34.02 -4.26
N PRO A 117 -15.53 34.90 -5.27
CA PRO A 117 -14.66 34.69 -6.41
C PRO A 117 -13.24 34.27 -5.99
N ILE A 118 -12.75 33.17 -6.56
CA ILE A 118 -11.38 32.72 -6.33
C ILE A 118 -10.53 33.29 -7.46
N HIS A 119 -9.57 34.15 -7.11
CA HIS A 119 -8.70 34.79 -8.09
C HIS A 119 -7.24 34.34 -8.09
N TRP A 120 -6.77 33.65 -7.05
CA TRP A 120 -5.36 33.30 -6.89
C TRP A 120 -5.17 31.94 -6.21
N PHE A 121 -4.26 31.11 -6.74
CA PHE A 121 -3.64 29.99 -6.05
C PHE A 121 -2.15 30.24 -5.93
N GLN A 122 -1.59 29.90 -4.76
CA GLN A 122 -0.17 29.98 -4.48
C GLN A 122 0.28 28.70 -3.78
N PHE A 123 1.37 28.11 -4.25
CA PHE A 123 2.09 27.06 -3.54
C PHE A 123 3.59 27.29 -3.72
N ALA A 124 4.28 27.72 -2.66
CA ALA A 124 5.65 28.23 -2.76
C ALA A 124 5.74 29.28 -3.89
N ASP A 125 6.55 29.08 -4.92
CA ASP A 125 6.71 29.96 -6.08
C ASP A 125 5.70 29.70 -7.22
N ASP A 126 5.11 28.51 -7.29
CA ASP A 126 4.06 28.19 -8.26
C ASP A 126 2.79 29.01 -7.95
N ALA A 127 2.45 29.94 -8.84
CA ALA A 127 1.24 30.75 -8.74
C ALA A 127 0.31 30.57 -9.95
N ALA A 128 -1.00 30.63 -9.70
CA ALA A 128 -2.01 30.61 -10.73
C ALA A 128 -3.07 31.70 -10.49
N VAL A 129 -3.23 32.59 -11.45
CA VAL A 129 -4.27 33.64 -11.48
C VAL A 129 -5.49 33.09 -12.19
N ILE A 130 -6.68 33.29 -11.64
CA ILE A 130 -7.93 32.70 -12.17
C ILE A 130 -9.01 33.75 -12.24
N THR A 131 -9.56 34.02 -13.41
CA THR A 131 -10.61 35.04 -13.55
C THR A 131 -11.71 34.61 -14.51
N GLY A 132 -12.85 35.31 -14.48
CA GLY A 132 -13.91 35.14 -15.49
C GLY A 132 -13.63 35.93 -16.77
N GLN A 133 -12.83 36.99 -16.69
CA GLN A 133 -12.54 37.91 -17.79
C GLN A 133 -11.03 38.13 -17.98
N GLU A 134 -10.61 38.40 -19.21
CA GLU A 134 -9.21 38.75 -19.53
C GLU A 134 -8.79 40.07 -18.87
N SER A 135 -9.68 41.06 -18.82
CA SER A 135 -9.44 42.37 -18.19
C SER A 135 -9.12 42.26 -16.70
N GLU A 136 -9.88 41.44 -15.96
CA GLU A 136 -9.62 41.13 -14.55
C GLU A 136 -8.27 40.43 -14.38
N ASN A 137 -7.94 39.49 -15.27
CA ASN A 137 -6.66 38.77 -15.22
C ASN A 137 -5.50 39.74 -15.42
N GLN A 138 -5.58 40.57 -16.46
CA GLN A 138 -4.58 41.58 -16.78
C GLN A 138 -4.38 42.56 -15.63
N HIS A 139 -5.46 42.97 -14.94
CA HIS A 139 -5.36 43.84 -13.78
C HIS A 139 -4.57 43.19 -12.64
N LEU A 140 -4.85 41.93 -12.32
CA LEU A 140 -4.11 41.17 -11.30
C LEU A 140 -2.64 40.96 -11.69
N LEU A 141 -2.36 40.69 -12.96
CA LEU A 141 -0.99 40.57 -13.48
C LEU A 141 -0.22 41.89 -13.35
N ASN A 142 -0.86 43.03 -13.64
CA ASN A 142 -0.25 44.35 -13.44
C ASN A 142 0.07 44.60 -11.97
N ARG A 143 -0.82 44.21 -11.04
CA ARG A 143 -0.55 44.31 -9.60
C ARG A 143 0.59 43.39 -9.16
N PHE A 144 0.67 42.18 -9.71
CA PHE A 144 1.77 41.27 -9.45
C PHE A 144 3.10 41.82 -9.96
N SER A 145 3.13 42.37 -11.18
CA SER A 145 4.30 43.04 -11.76
C SER A 145 4.82 44.18 -10.87
N ILE A 146 3.93 45.04 -10.37
CA ILE A 146 4.31 46.12 -9.43
C ILE A 146 4.90 45.54 -8.15
N TRP A 147 4.31 44.48 -7.61
CA TRP A 147 4.83 43.83 -6.41
C TRP A 147 6.21 43.20 -6.68
N CYS A 148 6.41 42.54 -7.82
CA CYS A 148 7.70 41.98 -8.23
C CYS A 148 8.77 43.07 -8.37
N GLN A 149 8.43 44.24 -8.92
CA GLN A 149 9.34 45.38 -8.98
C GLN A 149 9.73 45.86 -7.58
N TRP A 150 8.75 45.97 -6.67
CA TRP A 150 8.99 46.36 -5.28
C TRP A 150 9.82 45.34 -4.50
N SER A 151 9.56 44.04 -4.68
CA SER A 151 10.27 42.95 -4.03
C SER A 151 11.61 42.59 -4.71
N ASN A 152 11.90 43.25 -5.83
CA ASN A 152 13.03 42.98 -6.71
C ASN A 152 13.04 41.54 -7.28
N MET A 153 11.89 40.90 -7.40
CA MET A 153 11.75 39.56 -7.98
C MET A 153 11.49 39.61 -9.48
N VAL A 154 11.99 38.63 -10.22
CA VAL A 154 11.90 38.58 -11.68
C VAL A 154 10.93 37.48 -12.13
N VAL A 155 9.95 37.85 -12.94
CA VAL A 155 9.02 36.91 -13.57
C VAL A 155 9.65 36.31 -14.83
N ARG A 156 9.55 34.99 -14.98
CA ARG A 156 10.00 34.26 -16.17
C ARG A 156 8.85 34.12 -17.17
N VAL A 157 8.69 35.13 -18.01
CA VAL A 157 7.58 35.19 -18.98
C VAL A 157 7.59 33.99 -19.93
N ASP A 158 8.78 33.48 -20.28
CA ASP A 158 8.98 32.29 -21.14
C ASP A 158 8.40 31.00 -20.55
N LYS A 159 8.28 30.92 -19.22
CA LYS A 159 7.70 29.77 -18.50
C LYS A 159 6.28 30.01 -18.00
N CYS A 160 5.84 31.26 -17.98
CA CYS A 160 4.44 31.58 -17.74
C CYS A 160 3.58 31.04 -18.88
N SER A 161 2.32 30.72 -18.59
CA SER A 161 1.39 30.28 -19.62
C SER A 161 -0.05 30.68 -19.33
N THR A 162 -0.83 30.90 -20.38
CA THR A 162 -2.24 31.28 -20.30
C THR A 162 -3.16 30.20 -20.89
N PHE A 163 -4.33 30.03 -20.29
CA PHE A 163 -5.37 29.09 -20.72
C PHE A 163 -6.75 29.75 -20.62
N GLY A 164 -7.50 29.76 -21.71
CA GLY A 164 -8.81 30.41 -21.79
C GLY A 164 -9.94 29.45 -22.17
N ILE A 165 -11.10 29.57 -21.52
CA ILE A 165 -12.37 28.98 -21.96
C ILE A 165 -13.38 30.11 -22.16
N LYS A 166 -14.10 30.11 -23.28
CA LYS A 166 -15.25 30.99 -23.51
C LYS A 166 -16.43 30.23 -24.09
N LYS A 167 -17.61 30.81 -23.98
CA LYS A 167 -18.79 30.33 -24.70
C LYS A 167 -18.67 30.72 -26.18
N VAL A 168 -18.78 29.72 -27.06
CA VAL A 168 -18.90 29.91 -28.51
C VAL A 168 -20.19 29.24 -28.95
N LEU A 169 -21.14 30.02 -29.45
CA LEU A 169 -22.49 29.56 -29.76
C LEU A 169 -23.16 28.94 -28.52
N SER A 170 -23.42 27.62 -28.55
CA SER A 170 -24.04 26.82 -27.48
C SER A 170 -23.06 25.85 -26.80
N LYS A 171 -21.74 25.97 -27.05
CA LYS A 171 -20.71 25.10 -26.44
C LYS A 171 -19.59 25.92 -25.82
N SER A 172 -18.92 25.35 -24.83
CA SER A 172 -17.66 25.89 -24.32
C SER A 172 -16.54 25.53 -25.28
N ALA A 173 -15.64 26.46 -25.56
CA ALA A 173 -14.46 26.22 -26.39
C ALA A 173 -13.22 26.85 -25.73
N GLN A 174 -12.07 26.21 -25.93
CA GLN A 174 -10.78 26.80 -25.59
C GLN A 174 -10.48 27.95 -26.55
N TYR A 175 -9.91 29.03 -26.02
CA TYR A 175 -9.41 30.15 -26.82
C TYR A 175 -8.04 30.57 -26.30
N LEU A 176 -7.40 31.52 -27.00
CA LEU A 176 -6.05 31.98 -26.69
C LEU A 176 -6.10 33.40 -26.09
N PRO A 177 -6.03 33.56 -24.75
CA PRO A 177 -5.98 34.88 -24.11
C PRO A 177 -4.75 35.68 -24.51
N LYS A 178 -4.89 37.00 -24.67
CA LYS A 178 -3.78 37.91 -25.00
C LYS A 178 -3.42 38.75 -23.77
N LEU A 179 -2.62 38.17 -22.88
CA LEU A 179 -2.23 38.82 -21.63
C LEU A 179 -0.75 39.21 -21.65
N LEU A 180 -0.46 40.36 -21.06
CA LEU A 180 0.88 40.94 -20.98
C LEU A 180 1.38 40.93 -19.54
N ILE A 181 2.67 40.72 -19.33
CA ILE A 181 3.33 41.01 -18.05
C ILE A 181 4.66 41.68 -18.33
N ASN A 182 4.96 42.79 -17.65
CA ASN A 182 6.13 43.63 -17.94
C ASN A 182 6.22 44.07 -19.42
N LYS A 183 5.08 44.23 -20.12
CA LYS A 183 4.93 44.52 -21.56
C LYS A 183 5.24 43.34 -22.50
N ASP A 184 5.65 42.20 -21.98
CA ASP A 184 5.87 40.98 -22.76
C ASP A 184 4.59 40.14 -22.85
N LEU A 185 4.35 39.54 -24.02
CA LEU A 185 3.22 38.63 -24.25
C LEU A 185 3.47 37.29 -23.57
N ILE A 186 2.54 36.87 -22.70
CA ILE A 186 2.63 35.57 -22.05
C ILE A 186 2.27 34.47 -23.05
N PRO A 187 3.08 33.40 -23.18
CA PRO A 187 2.75 32.25 -24.01
C PRO A 187 1.36 31.67 -23.69
N THR A 188 0.68 31.15 -24.70
CA THR A 188 -0.66 30.58 -24.55
C THR A 188 -0.66 29.10 -24.89
N ILE A 189 -1.37 28.30 -24.09
CA ILE A 189 -1.52 26.87 -24.32
C ILE A 189 -2.41 26.65 -25.55
N LYS A 190 -1.90 25.91 -26.55
CA LYS A 190 -2.61 25.73 -27.81
C LYS A 190 -3.86 24.88 -27.62
N THR A 191 -4.82 25.02 -28.53
CA THR A 191 -6.08 24.28 -28.50
C THR A 191 -5.82 22.77 -28.52
N GLY A 192 -6.34 22.06 -27.52
CA GLY A 192 -6.17 20.60 -27.37
C GLY A 192 -4.89 20.17 -26.66
N GLU A 193 -3.97 21.10 -26.36
CA GLU A 193 -2.83 20.82 -25.50
C GLU A 193 -3.22 20.84 -24.02
N SER A 194 -2.31 20.35 -23.18
CA SER A 194 -2.47 20.31 -21.73
C SER A 194 -1.38 21.13 -21.07
N PHE A 195 -1.65 21.67 -19.89
CA PHE A 195 -0.65 22.29 -19.04
C PHE A 195 -0.44 21.52 -17.74
N GLU A 196 0.66 21.78 -17.05
CA GLU A 196 0.99 21.17 -15.76
C GLU A 196 0.88 22.22 -14.65
N TYR A 197 0.25 21.86 -13.54
CA TYR A 197 0.25 22.67 -12.33
C TYR A 197 0.36 21.75 -11.10
N LEU A 198 1.38 21.97 -10.27
CA LEU A 198 1.73 21.14 -9.11
C LEU A 198 1.84 19.64 -9.45
N GLY A 199 2.45 19.32 -10.59
CA GLY A 199 2.62 17.93 -11.06
C GLY A 199 1.43 17.35 -11.84
N ARG A 200 0.24 17.97 -11.76
CA ARG A 200 -0.98 17.46 -12.41
C ARG A 200 -1.18 18.10 -13.78
N HIS A 201 -1.48 17.29 -14.78
CA HIS A 201 -1.85 17.77 -16.11
C HIS A 201 -3.34 18.13 -16.18
N PHE A 202 -3.63 19.26 -16.83
CA PHE A 202 -4.96 19.76 -17.09
C PHE A 202 -5.12 19.99 -18.59
N ASP A 203 -6.19 19.45 -19.16
CA ASP A 203 -6.60 19.66 -20.54
C ASP A 203 -8.06 20.18 -20.55
N PHE A 204 -8.48 20.77 -21.67
CA PHE A 204 -9.84 21.32 -21.81
C PHE A 204 -10.94 20.28 -21.52
N ASN A 205 -10.72 19.03 -21.91
CA ASN A 205 -11.69 17.96 -21.76
C ASN A 205 -11.66 17.28 -20.37
N MET A 206 -10.67 17.62 -19.54
CA MET A 206 -10.38 17.01 -18.25
C MET A 206 -10.29 15.47 -18.33
N THR A 207 -9.73 14.93 -19.43
CA THR A 207 -9.63 13.47 -19.65
C THR A 207 -8.57 12.83 -18.76
N ASN A 208 -7.52 13.58 -18.42
CA ASN A 208 -6.33 13.11 -17.69
C ASN A 208 -5.54 12.02 -18.47
N GLU A 209 -5.67 11.92 -19.80
CA GLU A 209 -5.00 10.86 -20.59
C GLU A 209 -3.47 10.89 -20.47
N LYS A 210 -2.85 12.07 -20.51
CA LYS A 210 -1.41 12.19 -20.28
C LYS A 210 -1.00 11.69 -18.89
N HIS A 211 -1.82 11.97 -17.88
CA HIS A 211 -1.56 11.51 -16.51
C HIS A 211 -1.71 10.00 -16.39
N LYS A 212 -2.73 9.41 -17.02
CA LYS A 212 -2.92 7.95 -17.09
C LYS A 212 -1.73 7.26 -17.78
N SER A 213 -1.28 7.81 -18.90
CA SER A 213 -0.14 7.28 -19.66
C SER A 213 1.16 7.34 -18.85
N LYS A 214 1.43 8.49 -18.19
CA LYS A 214 2.58 8.65 -17.28
C LYS A 214 2.52 7.67 -16.11
N LEU A 215 1.32 7.44 -15.56
CA LEU A 215 1.12 6.52 -14.43
C LEU A 215 1.35 5.06 -14.83
N ILE A 216 0.89 4.64 -16.02
CA ILE A 216 1.17 3.30 -16.57
C ILE A 216 2.68 3.13 -16.77
N SER A 217 3.33 4.09 -17.45
CA SER A 217 4.78 4.05 -17.68
C SER A 217 5.58 3.96 -16.38
N LEU A 218 5.20 4.73 -15.35
CA LEU A 218 5.84 4.70 -14.03
C LEU A 218 5.72 3.32 -13.38
N ILE A 219 4.57 2.66 -13.51
CA ILE A 219 4.35 1.35 -12.90
C ILE A 219 5.14 0.28 -13.64
N ASP A 220 5.14 0.32 -14.96
CA ASP A 220 5.89 -0.64 -15.76
C ASP A 220 7.40 -0.50 -15.50
N GLU A 221 7.92 0.74 -15.38
CA GLU A 221 9.31 1.01 -14.99
C GLU A 221 9.62 0.44 -13.60
N LEU A 222 8.86 0.83 -12.57
CA LEU A 222 9.10 0.44 -11.18
C LEU A 222 8.98 -1.08 -10.98
N MET A 223 7.98 -1.71 -11.59
CA MET A 223 7.76 -3.16 -11.45
C MET A 223 8.83 -3.95 -12.20
N SER A 224 9.24 -3.50 -13.38
CA SER A 224 10.35 -4.11 -14.14
C SER A 224 11.67 -4.02 -13.37
N GLU A 225 11.96 -2.85 -12.78
CA GLU A 225 13.17 -2.66 -11.97
C GLU A 225 13.21 -3.64 -10.77
N ILE A 226 12.08 -3.84 -10.08
CA ILE A 226 11.99 -4.80 -8.97
C ILE A 226 12.12 -6.24 -9.48
N ASP A 227 11.53 -6.55 -10.64
CA ASP A 227 11.55 -7.89 -11.21
C ASP A 227 12.96 -8.35 -11.60
N LEU A 228 13.78 -7.45 -12.17
CA LEU A 228 15.15 -7.75 -12.59
C LEU A 228 16.09 -8.04 -11.42
N LYS A 229 15.82 -7.52 -10.21
CA LYS A 229 16.70 -7.73 -9.06
C LYS A 229 16.62 -9.18 -8.55
N PRO A 230 17.76 -9.83 -8.22
CA PRO A 230 17.82 -11.20 -7.70
C PRO A 230 17.42 -11.27 -6.22
N LEU A 231 16.25 -10.71 -5.89
CA LEU A 231 15.72 -10.64 -4.53
C LEU A 231 14.78 -11.80 -4.25
N HIS A 232 14.75 -12.21 -2.98
CA HIS A 232 13.73 -13.12 -2.48
C HIS A 232 12.32 -12.58 -2.79
N PRO A 233 11.33 -13.41 -3.22
CA PRO A 233 9.98 -12.96 -3.59
C PRO A 233 9.30 -12.09 -2.53
N LYS A 234 9.46 -12.46 -1.25
CA LYS A 234 9.00 -11.66 -0.10
C LYS A 234 9.54 -10.22 -0.11
N ASN A 235 10.82 -10.03 -0.45
CA ASN A 235 11.45 -8.71 -0.48
C ASN A 235 10.96 -7.90 -1.67
N LYS A 236 10.72 -8.53 -2.83
CA LYS A 236 10.07 -7.88 -3.99
C LYS A 236 8.66 -7.37 -3.63
N ILE A 237 7.88 -8.20 -2.95
CA ILE A 237 6.55 -7.84 -2.43
C ILE A 237 6.63 -6.67 -1.44
N LEU A 238 7.64 -6.66 -0.56
CA LEU A 238 7.85 -5.58 0.40
C LEU A 238 8.22 -4.26 -0.29
N LEU A 239 9.05 -4.30 -1.33
CA LEU A 239 9.37 -3.15 -2.18
C LEU A 239 8.11 -2.63 -2.87
N TYR A 240 7.29 -3.50 -3.44
CA TYR A 240 5.99 -3.09 -3.98
C TYR A 240 5.13 -2.38 -2.92
N SER A 241 4.96 -2.99 -1.75
CA SER A 241 4.04 -2.46 -0.74
C SER A 241 4.49 -1.14 -0.12
N ARG A 242 5.81 -0.93 0.02
CA ARG A 242 6.38 0.27 0.69
C ARG A 242 6.81 1.35 -0.29
N TYR A 243 7.44 0.96 -1.40
CA TYR A 243 8.03 1.90 -2.35
C TYR A 243 7.08 2.22 -3.51
N VAL A 244 6.57 1.19 -4.21
CA VAL A 244 5.70 1.43 -5.38
C VAL A 244 4.40 2.11 -4.96
N LEU A 245 3.68 1.56 -3.98
CA LEU A 245 2.42 2.16 -3.52
C LEU A 245 2.57 3.58 -2.96
N SER A 246 3.73 3.94 -2.39
CA SER A 246 3.96 5.31 -1.92
C SER A 246 4.15 6.27 -3.09
N LYS A 247 4.91 5.90 -4.13
CA LYS A 247 5.03 6.68 -5.37
C LYS A 247 3.69 6.89 -6.07
N LEU A 248 2.81 5.89 -6.08
CA LEU A 248 1.48 6.00 -6.67
C LEU A 248 0.50 6.85 -5.84
N SER A 249 0.76 7.04 -4.55
CA SER A 249 -0.19 7.71 -3.63
C SER A 249 -0.53 9.12 -4.06
N TRP A 250 0.46 9.88 -4.55
CA TRP A 250 0.24 11.24 -5.02
C TRP A 250 -0.66 11.24 -6.26
N HIS A 251 -0.36 10.42 -7.27
CA HIS A 251 -1.18 10.27 -8.48
C HIS A 251 -2.62 9.86 -8.16
N PHE A 252 -2.79 8.88 -7.27
CA PHE A 252 -4.10 8.41 -6.81
C PHE A 252 -4.89 9.45 -6.03
N THR A 253 -4.23 10.45 -5.44
CA THR A 253 -4.89 11.53 -4.72
C THR A 253 -5.32 12.63 -5.69
N VAL A 254 -4.44 13.05 -6.60
CA VAL A 254 -4.68 14.25 -7.41
C VAL A 254 -5.45 13.98 -8.69
N ALA A 255 -5.36 12.78 -9.27
CA ALA A 255 -5.95 12.49 -10.58
C ALA A 255 -7.44 12.13 -10.49
N THR A 256 -8.20 12.55 -11.50
CA THR A 256 -9.61 12.15 -11.63
C THR A 256 -9.67 10.87 -12.48
N ILE A 257 -9.48 9.72 -11.83
CA ILE A 257 -9.54 8.39 -12.44
C ILE A 257 -10.60 7.53 -11.75
N SER A 258 -11.15 6.54 -12.46
CA SER A 258 -12.13 5.61 -11.88
C SER A 258 -11.45 4.42 -11.22
N LYS A 259 -12.09 3.84 -10.20
CA LYS A 259 -11.63 2.58 -9.58
C LYS A 259 -11.51 1.47 -10.62
N THR A 260 -12.47 1.36 -11.54
CA THR A 260 -12.49 0.37 -12.62
C THR A 260 -11.22 0.48 -13.47
N TRP A 261 -10.86 1.69 -13.88
CA TRP A 261 -9.65 1.91 -14.66
C TRP A 261 -8.38 1.49 -13.89
N VAL A 262 -8.30 1.77 -12.58
CA VAL A 262 -7.17 1.33 -11.74
C VAL A 262 -7.09 -0.20 -11.67
N VAL A 263 -8.23 -0.88 -11.52
CA VAL A 263 -8.26 -2.35 -11.49
C VAL A 263 -7.79 -2.93 -12.84
N GLU A 264 -8.32 -2.42 -13.94
CA GLU A 264 -8.06 -2.96 -15.28
C GLU A 264 -6.64 -2.71 -15.77
N ASN A 265 -6.06 -1.55 -15.48
CA ASN A 265 -4.76 -1.15 -16.03
C ASN A 265 -3.62 -1.33 -15.02
N ILE A 266 -3.86 -1.03 -13.74
CA ILE A 266 -2.81 -1.04 -12.72
C ILE A 266 -2.75 -2.37 -11.98
N ASP A 267 -3.85 -2.79 -11.36
CA ASP A 267 -3.86 -4.07 -10.64
C ASP A 267 -3.57 -5.22 -11.61
N SER A 268 -4.11 -5.21 -12.83
CA SER A 268 -3.79 -6.23 -13.83
C SER A 268 -2.29 -6.32 -14.16
N SER A 269 -1.59 -5.19 -14.29
CA SER A 269 -0.13 -5.18 -14.54
C SER A 269 0.62 -5.71 -13.31
N VAL A 270 0.34 -5.14 -12.13
CA VAL A 270 0.97 -5.52 -10.86
C VAL A 270 0.75 -6.99 -10.52
N ASN A 271 -0.46 -7.51 -10.71
CA ASN A 271 -0.82 -8.89 -10.39
C ASN A 271 0.00 -9.89 -11.20
N LYS A 272 0.34 -9.60 -12.47
CA LYS A 272 1.20 -10.45 -13.30
C LYS A 272 2.59 -10.63 -12.66
N TYR A 273 3.18 -9.56 -12.17
CA TYR A 273 4.47 -9.60 -11.47
C TYR A 273 4.39 -10.35 -10.15
N ILE A 274 3.36 -10.08 -9.33
CA ILE A 274 3.17 -10.78 -8.05
C ILE A 274 2.96 -12.29 -8.28
N GLN A 275 2.15 -12.67 -9.27
CA GLN A 275 1.95 -14.06 -9.69
C GLN A 275 3.27 -14.70 -10.14
N LYS A 276 4.06 -14.00 -10.97
CA LYS A 276 5.40 -14.45 -11.40
C LYS A 276 6.33 -14.69 -10.22
N TRP A 277 6.42 -13.75 -9.28
CA TRP A 277 7.33 -13.86 -8.13
C TRP A 277 6.95 -15.01 -7.19
N LEU A 278 5.66 -15.24 -7.01
CA LEU A 278 5.10 -16.30 -6.16
C LEU A 278 4.88 -17.63 -6.89
N GLU A 279 5.20 -17.71 -8.18
CA GLU A 279 4.94 -18.88 -9.05
C GLU A 279 3.48 -19.34 -9.03
N VAL A 280 2.55 -18.40 -8.86
CA VAL A 280 1.11 -18.66 -8.95
C VAL A 280 0.69 -18.57 -10.41
N PRO A 281 -0.08 -19.54 -10.95
CA PRO A 281 -0.59 -19.48 -12.32
C PRO A 281 -1.40 -18.20 -12.58
N ILE A 282 -1.47 -17.75 -13.84
CA ILE A 282 -2.20 -16.53 -14.23
C ILE A 282 -3.71 -16.64 -13.87
N SER A 283 -4.29 -17.83 -14.00
CA SER A 283 -5.66 -18.14 -13.58
C SER A 283 -5.82 -18.31 -12.05
N GLY A 284 -4.70 -18.30 -11.32
CA GLY A 284 -4.61 -18.43 -9.88
C GLY A 284 -5.07 -17.17 -9.14
N THR A 285 -5.86 -17.34 -8.09
CA THR A 285 -6.29 -16.22 -7.26
C THR A 285 -5.17 -15.71 -6.35
N LEU A 286 -5.08 -14.39 -6.20
CA LEU A 286 -4.23 -13.74 -5.18
C LEU A 286 -4.99 -13.43 -3.88
N SER A 287 -6.27 -13.85 -3.77
CA SER A 287 -7.12 -13.50 -2.62
C SER A 287 -6.52 -13.94 -1.28
N ASN A 288 -5.87 -15.11 -1.22
CA ASN A 288 -5.15 -15.60 -0.03
C ASN A 288 -3.96 -14.70 0.33
N VAL A 289 -3.25 -14.20 -0.67
CA VAL A 289 -2.06 -13.34 -0.50
C VAL A 289 -2.44 -11.99 0.09
N PHE A 290 -3.63 -11.48 -0.24
CA PHE A 290 -4.18 -10.23 0.28
C PHE A 290 -4.70 -10.30 1.72
N LEU A 291 -4.85 -11.50 2.29
CA LEU A 291 -5.22 -11.64 3.69
C LEU A 291 -4.11 -11.15 4.62
N THR A 292 -4.49 -10.81 5.85
CA THR A 292 -3.52 -10.45 6.89
C THR A 292 -2.64 -11.63 7.26
N ARG A 293 -1.45 -11.35 7.82
CA ARG A 293 -0.52 -12.40 8.27
C ARG A 293 -1.13 -13.32 9.32
N ASN A 294 -2.04 -12.78 10.14
CA ASN A 294 -2.80 -13.52 11.15
C ASN A 294 -3.86 -14.47 10.56
N LYS A 295 -4.04 -14.45 9.24
CA LYS A 295 -4.93 -15.33 8.48
C LYS A 295 -4.17 -16.02 7.36
N LEU A 296 -2.88 -16.29 7.59
CA LEU A 296 -1.96 -17.00 6.68
C LEU A 296 -1.70 -16.30 5.34
N GLY A 297 -2.10 -15.04 5.19
CA GLY A 297 -1.79 -14.22 4.01
C GLY A 297 -0.47 -13.45 4.13
N LEU A 298 -0.13 -12.68 3.10
CA LEU A 298 1.09 -11.86 3.05
C LEU A 298 0.84 -10.37 3.38
N ASN A 299 -0.42 -9.99 3.59
CA ASN A 299 -0.86 -8.62 3.84
C ASN A 299 -0.47 -7.65 2.70
N ILE A 300 -0.57 -8.12 1.46
CA ILE A 300 -0.37 -7.28 0.27
C ILE A 300 -1.65 -6.51 -0.03
N LEU A 301 -1.50 -5.23 -0.38
CA LEU A 301 -2.61 -4.40 -0.82
C LEU A 301 -2.57 -4.23 -2.35
N PRO A 302 -3.67 -4.50 -3.06
CA PRO A 302 -3.83 -4.06 -4.44
C PRO A 302 -3.71 -2.54 -4.55
N ALA A 303 -3.27 -2.05 -5.71
CA ALA A 303 -3.17 -0.63 -5.97
C ALA A 303 -4.55 0.04 -5.96
N SER A 304 -5.61 -0.68 -6.39
CA SER A 304 -7.00 -0.19 -6.28
C SER A 304 -7.45 0.06 -4.83
N VAL A 305 -6.99 -0.75 -3.87
CA VAL A 305 -7.28 -0.52 -2.45
C VAL A 305 -6.55 0.72 -1.95
N LYS A 306 -5.28 0.89 -2.35
CA LYS A 306 -4.51 2.09 -2.02
C LYS A 306 -5.13 3.34 -2.64
N PHE A 307 -5.65 3.25 -3.86
CA PHE A 307 -6.39 4.32 -4.52
C PHE A 307 -7.64 4.73 -3.71
N ILE A 308 -8.44 3.76 -3.25
CA ILE A 308 -9.60 4.04 -2.39
C ILE A 308 -9.15 4.75 -1.11
N GLN A 309 -8.07 4.30 -0.46
CA GLN A 309 -7.55 4.97 0.73
C GLN A 309 -7.16 6.43 0.46
N CYS A 310 -6.45 6.70 -0.64
CA CYS A 310 -6.09 8.06 -1.05
C CYS A 310 -7.33 8.95 -1.28
N GLN A 311 -8.34 8.42 -1.98
CA GLN A 311 -9.58 9.13 -2.24
C GLN A 311 -10.39 9.39 -0.96
N THR A 312 -10.47 8.40 -0.04
CA THR A 312 -11.11 8.59 1.27
C THR A 312 -10.40 9.66 2.10
N VAL A 313 -9.06 9.70 2.11
CA VAL A 313 -8.29 10.75 2.81
C VAL A 313 -8.58 12.13 2.21
N LEU A 314 -8.54 12.25 0.89
CA LEU A 314 -8.84 13.50 0.21
C LEU A 314 -10.26 13.98 0.54
N ARG A 315 -11.25 13.11 0.41
CA ARG A 315 -12.66 13.44 0.68
C ARG A 315 -12.89 13.84 2.13
N ASN A 316 -12.29 13.12 3.07
CA ASN A 316 -12.38 13.46 4.48
C ASN A 316 -11.70 14.81 4.80
N ALA A 317 -10.55 15.10 4.18
CA ALA A 317 -9.89 16.40 4.31
C ALA A 317 -10.75 17.55 3.78
N LEU A 318 -11.47 17.36 2.67
CA LEU A 318 -12.41 18.36 2.15
C LEU A 318 -13.62 18.53 3.09
N LYS A 319 -14.17 17.42 3.61
CA LYS A 319 -15.33 17.40 4.51
C LYS A 319 -15.05 18.08 5.86
N THR A 320 -13.87 17.83 6.43
CA THR A 320 -13.48 18.30 7.78
C THR A 320 -12.66 19.60 7.76
N SER A 321 -12.45 20.18 6.57
CA SER A 321 -11.71 21.43 6.44
C SER A 321 -12.36 22.57 7.25
N PRO A 322 -11.58 23.36 8.01
CA PRO A 322 -12.09 24.54 8.72
C PRO A 322 -12.44 25.70 7.76
N ASN A 323 -11.99 25.63 6.50
CA ASN A 323 -12.32 26.63 5.48
C ASN A 323 -13.69 26.30 4.85
N ASP A 324 -14.66 27.17 5.05
CA ASP A 324 -16.02 27.04 4.50
C ASP A 324 -16.04 26.87 2.98
N SER A 325 -15.12 27.53 2.27
CA SER A 325 -15.01 27.39 0.81
C SER A 325 -14.64 26.00 0.35
N ILE A 326 -13.81 25.31 1.13
CA ILE A 326 -13.41 23.93 0.85
C ILE A 326 -14.54 22.96 1.26
N ASN A 327 -15.24 23.25 2.36
CA ASN A 327 -16.38 22.44 2.80
C ASN A 327 -17.55 22.52 1.79
N GLU A 328 -17.84 23.70 1.24
CA GLU A 328 -18.82 23.86 0.17
C GLU A 328 -18.41 23.13 -1.11
N LEU A 329 -17.10 23.11 -1.43
CA LEU A 329 -16.60 22.29 -2.54
C LEU A 329 -16.91 20.81 -2.33
N TRP A 330 -16.73 20.30 -1.10
CA TRP A 330 -17.13 18.93 -0.76
C TRP A 330 -18.65 18.71 -0.93
N LYS A 331 -19.49 19.61 -0.40
CA LYS A 331 -20.96 19.55 -0.52
C LYS A 331 -21.39 19.52 -1.99
N SER A 332 -20.83 20.41 -2.81
CA SER A 332 -21.17 20.51 -4.25
C SER A 332 -20.81 19.28 -5.06
N THR A 333 -19.85 18.48 -4.59
CA THR A 333 -19.39 17.27 -5.27
C THR A 333 -19.99 15.98 -4.70
N ASN A 334 -20.60 16.03 -3.51
CA ASN A 334 -21.13 14.88 -2.78
C ASN A 334 -22.29 14.16 -3.49
N ASN A 335 -23.07 14.87 -4.30
CA ASN A 335 -24.26 14.32 -4.96
C ASN A 335 -23.93 13.49 -6.23
N HIS A 336 -22.66 13.39 -6.62
CA HIS A 336 -22.28 12.55 -7.75
C HIS A 336 -22.22 11.08 -7.32
N THR A 337 -23.08 10.25 -7.92
CA THR A 337 -23.23 8.79 -7.66
C THR A 337 -21.94 7.98 -7.78
N ASN A 338 -20.90 8.52 -8.42
CA ASN A 338 -19.60 7.89 -8.61
C ASN A 338 -18.61 8.10 -7.44
N ILE A 339 -18.95 8.91 -6.42
CA ILE A 339 -18.08 9.17 -5.26
C ILE A 339 -18.50 8.27 -4.10
N GLN A 340 -18.12 6.99 -4.17
CA GLN A 340 -18.43 6.00 -3.13
C GLN A 340 -17.55 6.12 -1.87
N TYR A 341 -16.54 6.99 -1.90
CA TYR A 341 -15.47 7.02 -0.89
C TYR A 341 -15.86 7.74 0.41
N ASP A 342 -16.88 8.60 0.37
CA ASP A 342 -17.46 9.25 1.56
C ASP A 342 -18.18 8.26 2.50
N SER A 343 -18.47 7.04 2.02
CA SER A 343 -19.02 5.96 2.86
C SER A 343 -18.03 5.43 3.90
N TYR A 344 -16.73 5.68 3.71
CA TYR A 344 -15.68 5.25 4.64
C TYR A 344 -15.28 6.40 5.56
N ASN A 345 -15.32 6.17 6.86
CA ASN A 345 -14.88 7.16 7.85
C ASN A 345 -13.35 7.20 7.99
N SER A 346 -12.67 6.10 7.65
CA SER A 346 -11.21 6.01 7.78
C SER A 346 -10.57 5.02 6.79
N THR A 347 -9.27 5.17 6.57
CA THR A 347 -8.47 4.20 5.79
C THR A 347 -8.42 2.82 6.43
N LYS A 348 -8.61 2.71 7.76
CA LYS A 348 -8.72 1.44 8.49
C LYS A 348 -10.00 0.70 8.13
N GLU A 349 -11.10 1.42 7.94
CA GLU A 349 -12.39 0.85 7.54
C GLU A 349 -12.33 0.28 6.12
N VAL A 350 -11.66 0.99 5.20
CA VAL A 350 -11.38 0.49 3.84
C VAL A 350 -10.67 -0.86 3.90
N LEU A 351 -9.62 -0.97 4.72
CA LEU A 351 -8.86 -2.23 4.88
C LEU A 351 -9.71 -3.34 5.49
N LYS A 352 -10.48 -3.04 6.54
CA LYS A 352 -11.36 -4.01 7.21
C LYS A 352 -12.39 -4.57 6.24
N THR A 353 -13.04 -3.70 5.47
CA THR A 353 -14.02 -4.08 4.45
C THR A 353 -13.38 -4.90 3.34
N PHE A 354 -12.20 -4.50 2.85
CA PHE A 354 -11.47 -5.25 1.82
C PHE A 354 -11.06 -6.65 2.29
N HIS A 355 -10.45 -6.78 3.47
CA HIS A 355 -10.05 -8.09 4.00
C HIS A 355 -11.26 -9.01 4.25
N SER A 356 -12.37 -8.46 4.75
CA SER A 356 -13.63 -9.20 4.91
C SER A 356 -14.15 -9.73 3.56
N GLN A 357 -14.10 -8.91 2.51
CA GLN A 357 -14.48 -9.32 1.15
C GLN A 357 -13.58 -10.44 0.61
N GLN A 358 -12.26 -10.38 0.82
CA GLN A 358 -11.34 -11.45 0.39
C GLN A 358 -11.59 -12.75 1.15
N GLU A 359 -11.84 -12.68 2.45
CA GLU A 359 -12.18 -13.85 3.27
C GLU A 359 -13.48 -14.49 2.82
N ASN A 360 -14.53 -13.68 2.59
CA ASN A 360 -15.80 -14.16 2.06
C ASN A 360 -15.62 -14.82 0.69
N LYS A 361 -14.81 -14.24 -0.20
CA LYS A 361 -14.50 -14.81 -1.51
C LYS A 361 -13.83 -16.17 -1.39
N LEU A 362 -12.87 -16.31 -0.47
CA LEU A 362 -12.18 -17.58 -0.23
C LEU A 362 -13.09 -18.65 0.36
N ARG A 363 -13.89 -18.31 1.37
CA ARG A 363 -14.80 -19.26 2.03
C ARG A 363 -15.94 -19.70 1.12
N ASN A 364 -16.59 -18.75 0.46
CA ASN A 364 -17.92 -18.99 -0.12
C ASN A 364 -17.93 -19.05 -1.65
N ARG A 365 -16.90 -18.52 -2.34
CA ARG A 365 -16.88 -18.47 -3.81
C ARG A 365 -15.84 -19.39 -4.45
N LEU A 366 -14.75 -19.69 -3.75
CA LEU A 366 -13.59 -20.40 -4.32
C LEU A 366 -13.49 -21.84 -3.83
N LYS A 367 -14.12 -22.78 -4.53
CA LYS A 367 -14.13 -24.21 -4.16
C LYS A 367 -12.73 -24.85 -4.09
N CYS A 368 -11.84 -24.55 -5.04
CA CYS A 368 -10.51 -25.17 -5.10
C CYS A 368 -9.45 -24.42 -4.28
N GLN A 369 -9.35 -23.10 -4.50
CA GLN A 369 -8.32 -22.25 -3.89
C GLN A 369 -8.66 -21.80 -2.46
N GLY A 370 -9.93 -21.94 -2.05
CA GLY A 370 -10.39 -21.67 -0.69
C GLY A 370 -10.34 -22.88 0.25
N SER A 371 -10.14 -24.10 -0.28
CA SER A 371 -10.25 -25.35 0.48
C SER A 371 -9.28 -25.44 1.66
N PHE A 372 -8.04 -24.97 1.50
CA PHE A 372 -7.08 -24.91 2.60
C PHE A 372 -7.58 -23.97 3.70
N PHE A 373 -8.02 -22.77 3.32
CA PHE A 373 -8.52 -21.76 4.25
C PHE A 373 -9.76 -22.24 5.01
N GLU A 374 -10.71 -22.89 4.32
CA GLU A 374 -11.89 -23.49 4.93
C GLU A 374 -11.52 -24.52 6.00
N ASN A 375 -10.58 -25.42 5.70
CA ASN A 375 -10.16 -26.45 6.63
C ASN A 375 -9.36 -25.90 7.81
N VAL A 376 -8.47 -24.93 7.57
CA VAL A 376 -7.64 -24.36 8.63
C VAL A 376 -8.43 -23.41 9.54
N SER A 377 -9.49 -22.76 9.04
CA SER A 377 -10.35 -21.89 9.84
C SER A 377 -11.10 -22.63 10.97
N LYS A 378 -11.14 -23.97 10.92
CA LYS A 378 -11.67 -24.84 11.99
C LYS A 378 -10.72 -24.92 13.20
N PHE A 379 -9.46 -24.49 13.06
CA PHE A 379 -8.44 -24.52 14.11
C PHE A 379 -8.23 -23.14 14.75
N SER A 380 -7.65 -23.09 15.95
CA SER A 380 -7.39 -21.83 16.66
C SER A 380 -6.27 -21.01 16.00
N LEU A 381 -6.63 -19.89 15.35
CA LEU A 381 -5.69 -19.08 14.57
C LEU A 381 -4.60 -18.40 15.42
N SER A 382 -4.85 -18.09 16.70
CA SER A 382 -3.95 -17.22 17.49
C SER A 382 -2.53 -17.76 17.69
N LYS A 383 -2.37 -19.07 17.90
CA LYS A 383 -1.05 -19.72 18.11
C LYS A 383 -0.37 -20.14 16.79
N LEU A 384 -1.16 -20.49 15.78
CA LEU A 384 -0.69 -20.74 14.40
C LEU A 384 0.02 -19.53 13.80
N ASN A 385 -0.47 -18.33 14.12
CA ASN A 385 0.05 -17.08 13.60
C ASN A 385 1.50 -16.79 14.02
N ALA A 386 1.91 -17.17 15.23
CA ALA A 386 3.27 -16.95 15.70
C ALA A 386 4.27 -17.83 14.94
N ILE A 387 3.95 -19.11 14.79
CA ILE A 387 4.78 -20.08 14.08
C ILE A 387 4.85 -19.72 12.59
N TRP A 388 3.71 -19.42 11.98
CA TRP A 388 3.63 -19.08 10.55
C TRP A 388 4.38 -17.80 10.18
N SER A 389 4.23 -16.75 11.01
CA SER A 389 4.94 -15.48 10.80
C SER A 389 6.46 -15.64 10.90
N VAL A 390 6.94 -16.43 11.88
CA VAL A 390 8.37 -16.70 12.07
C VAL A 390 8.92 -17.58 10.95
N SER A 391 8.23 -18.67 10.61
CA SER A 391 8.67 -19.60 9.57
C SER A 391 8.74 -18.92 8.21
N GLN A 392 7.70 -18.21 7.75
CA GLN A 392 7.73 -17.46 6.49
C GLN A 392 8.86 -16.42 6.40
N SER A 393 9.40 -15.96 7.53
CA SER A 393 10.49 -14.97 7.53
C SER A 393 11.85 -15.53 7.16
N LYS A 394 12.06 -16.83 7.37
CA LYS A 394 13.36 -17.49 7.20
C LYS A 394 13.38 -18.55 6.09
N LEU A 395 12.24 -18.80 5.43
CA LEU A 395 12.18 -19.81 4.36
C LEU A 395 13.01 -19.40 3.14
N PRO A 396 13.82 -20.32 2.58
CA PRO A 396 14.39 -20.16 1.25
C PRO A 396 13.30 -19.99 0.18
N LYS A 397 13.64 -19.34 -0.93
CA LYS A 397 12.72 -19.02 -2.05
C LYS A 397 11.82 -20.21 -2.44
N ASN A 398 12.43 -21.37 -2.67
CA ASN A 398 11.71 -22.54 -3.19
C ASN A 398 10.67 -23.05 -2.19
N ILE A 399 11.01 -23.06 -0.90
CA ILE A 399 10.08 -23.47 0.15
C ILE A 399 8.99 -22.41 0.32
N PHE A 400 9.35 -21.13 0.32
CA PHE A 400 8.38 -20.03 0.40
C PHE A 400 7.33 -20.09 -0.74
N ASN A 401 7.77 -20.24 -1.99
CA ASN A 401 6.88 -20.34 -3.14
C ASN A 401 6.06 -21.64 -3.12
N PHE A 402 6.66 -22.78 -2.76
CA PHE A 402 5.95 -24.04 -2.56
C PHE A 402 4.81 -23.87 -1.56
N THR A 403 5.07 -23.24 -0.42
CA THR A 403 4.10 -23.00 0.65
C THR A 403 2.92 -22.15 0.17
N ILE A 404 3.19 -21.04 -0.53
CA ILE A 404 2.12 -20.19 -1.08
C ILE A 404 1.28 -20.94 -2.11
N ARG A 405 1.94 -21.73 -2.98
CA ARG A 405 1.25 -22.53 -4.00
C ARG A 405 0.44 -23.67 -3.40
N TYR A 406 0.92 -24.28 -2.31
CA TYR A 406 0.18 -25.28 -1.54
C TYR A 406 -1.12 -24.68 -0.99
N ILE A 407 -1.03 -23.54 -0.31
CA ILE A 407 -2.20 -22.84 0.28
C ILE A 407 -3.23 -22.49 -0.80
N ASN A 408 -2.75 -22.04 -1.96
CA ASN A 408 -3.61 -21.72 -3.10
C ASN A 408 -4.10 -22.95 -3.87
N ASN A 409 -3.65 -24.17 -3.55
CA ASN A 409 -3.90 -25.37 -4.34
C ASN A 409 -3.52 -25.18 -5.81
N THR A 410 -2.31 -24.68 -6.04
CA THR A 410 -1.72 -24.35 -7.36
C THR A 410 -0.35 -25.04 -7.57
N LEU A 411 -0.08 -26.08 -6.79
CA LEU A 411 1.01 -27.01 -7.11
C LEU A 411 0.66 -27.83 -8.36
N PRO A 412 1.66 -28.27 -9.15
CA PRO A 412 1.45 -28.89 -10.45
C PRO A 412 1.12 -30.38 -10.30
N THR A 413 0.07 -30.71 -9.54
CA THR A 413 -0.45 -32.09 -9.49
C THR A 413 -1.15 -32.42 -10.81
N ARG A 414 -1.26 -33.69 -11.21
CA ARG A 414 -1.94 -34.05 -12.47
C ARG A 414 -3.35 -33.50 -12.56
N LYS A 415 -4.10 -33.46 -11.44
CA LYS A 415 -5.43 -32.82 -11.38
C LYS A 415 -5.40 -31.33 -11.71
N ASN A 416 -4.38 -30.60 -11.26
CA ASN A 416 -4.21 -29.18 -11.59
C ASN A 416 -3.67 -28.98 -13.01
N LEU A 417 -2.70 -29.81 -13.45
CA LEU A 417 -2.17 -29.78 -14.83
C LEU A 417 -3.26 -30.08 -15.86
N SER A 418 -4.14 -31.04 -15.59
CA SER A 418 -5.30 -31.34 -16.42
C SER A 418 -6.29 -30.17 -16.46
N ARG A 419 -6.56 -29.53 -15.31
CA ARG A 419 -7.38 -28.30 -15.25
C ARG A 419 -6.76 -27.15 -16.05
N TRP A 420 -5.44 -27.07 -16.13
CA TRP A 420 -4.74 -26.06 -16.93
C TRP A 420 -4.58 -26.44 -18.40
N GLY A 421 -5.12 -27.58 -18.84
CA GLY A 421 -5.01 -28.05 -20.22
C GLY A 421 -3.62 -28.55 -20.62
N ILE A 422 -2.74 -28.81 -19.65
CA ILE A 422 -1.35 -29.27 -19.87
C ILE A 422 -1.25 -30.79 -19.90
N SER A 423 -2.09 -31.49 -19.12
CA SER A 423 -2.10 -32.97 -19.04
C SER A 423 -3.45 -33.53 -19.50
N SER A 424 -3.43 -34.60 -20.28
CA SER A 424 -4.64 -35.31 -20.72
C SER A 424 -5.32 -36.10 -19.59
N SER A 425 -4.55 -36.59 -18.61
CA SER A 425 -5.05 -37.33 -17.45
C SER A 425 -4.87 -36.55 -16.14
N SER A 426 -5.82 -36.72 -15.23
CA SER A 426 -5.79 -36.23 -13.85
C SER A 426 -5.21 -37.23 -12.84
N ASP A 427 -4.84 -38.42 -13.30
CA ASP A 427 -4.60 -39.56 -12.42
C ASP A 427 -3.11 -39.73 -12.11
N CYS A 428 -2.86 -40.30 -10.93
CA CYS A 428 -1.53 -40.60 -10.45
C CYS A 428 -0.88 -41.65 -11.35
N SER A 429 0.35 -41.40 -11.76
CA SER A 429 1.09 -42.32 -12.64
C SER A 429 1.45 -43.66 -11.99
N PHE A 430 1.26 -43.80 -10.67
CA PHE A 430 1.57 -45.03 -9.92
C PHE A 430 0.30 -45.80 -9.53
N CYS A 431 -0.61 -45.20 -8.75
CA CYS A 431 -1.79 -45.91 -8.25
C CYS A 431 -3.07 -45.68 -9.08
N LEU A 432 -3.02 -44.90 -10.16
CA LEU A 432 -4.15 -44.61 -11.06
C LEU A 432 -5.38 -43.95 -10.41
N HIS A 433 -5.25 -43.42 -9.20
CA HIS A 433 -6.28 -42.59 -8.56
C HIS A 433 -6.08 -41.11 -8.91
N PRO A 434 -7.13 -40.27 -8.87
CA PRO A 434 -7.00 -38.84 -9.14
C PRO A 434 -5.93 -38.15 -8.27
N GLU A 435 -4.90 -37.60 -8.92
CA GLU A 435 -3.74 -36.99 -8.27
C GLU A 435 -4.05 -35.56 -7.80
N SER A 436 -4.81 -35.48 -6.71
CA SER A 436 -5.06 -34.24 -5.99
C SER A 436 -3.89 -33.85 -5.07
N LEU A 437 -3.92 -32.62 -4.54
CA LEU A 437 -2.95 -32.18 -3.54
C LEU A 437 -2.94 -33.10 -2.30
N LEU A 438 -4.12 -33.51 -1.81
CA LEU A 438 -4.26 -34.47 -0.72
C LEU A 438 -3.61 -35.81 -1.06
N HIS A 439 -3.81 -36.29 -2.28
CA HIS A 439 -3.25 -37.55 -2.74
C HIS A 439 -1.73 -37.54 -2.69
N VAL A 440 -1.10 -36.53 -3.30
CA VAL A 440 0.37 -36.42 -3.37
C VAL A 440 0.99 -36.25 -1.99
N VAL A 441 0.35 -35.52 -1.09
CA VAL A 441 0.97 -35.07 0.17
C VAL A 441 0.64 -35.98 1.36
N ALA A 442 -0.44 -36.77 1.30
CA ALA A 442 -0.83 -37.63 2.42
C ALA A 442 -1.66 -38.87 2.03
N GLY A 443 -1.89 -39.17 0.76
CA GLY A 443 -2.88 -40.18 0.34
C GLY A 443 -2.38 -41.30 -0.57
N CYS A 444 -1.23 -41.14 -1.24
CA CYS A 444 -0.74 -42.15 -2.17
C CYS A 444 0.00 -43.27 -1.44
N GLN A 445 -0.40 -44.51 -1.65
CA GLN A 445 0.26 -45.68 -1.05
C GLN A 445 1.72 -45.83 -1.49
N HIS A 446 2.07 -45.45 -2.72
CA HIS A 446 3.46 -45.48 -3.22
C HIS A 446 4.36 -44.42 -2.60
N TYR A 447 3.80 -43.41 -1.90
CA TYR A 447 4.59 -42.39 -1.19
C TYR A 447 4.62 -42.62 0.33
N LEU A 448 4.20 -43.79 0.81
CA LEU A 448 4.11 -44.09 2.24
C LEU A 448 5.45 -43.85 2.96
N GLU A 449 6.58 -44.27 2.37
CA GLU A 449 7.92 -44.02 2.91
C GLU A 449 8.19 -42.53 3.18
N ARG A 450 7.72 -41.64 2.30
CA ARG A 450 7.88 -40.18 2.49
C ARG A 450 7.01 -39.65 3.61
N PHE A 451 5.83 -40.22 3.78
CA PHE A 451 4.92 -39.84 4.87
C PHE A 451 5.46 -40.32 6.22
N THR A 452 5.99 -41.55 6.28
CA THR A 452 6.70 -42.11 7.44
C THR A 452 7.94 -41.29 7.76
N TRP A 453 8.80 -41.00 6.78
CA TRP A 453 9.97 -40.16 6.99
C TRP A 453 9.63 -38.79 7.58
N ARG A 454 8.59 -38.12 7.06
CA ARG A 454 8.12 -36.83 7.60
C ARG A 454 7.59 -36.97 9.03
N HIS A 455 6.83 -38.02 9.30
CA HIS A 455 6.32 -38.34 10.63
C HIS A 455 7.48 -38.51 11.62
N ASP A 456 8.43 -39.37 11.27
CA ASP A 456 9.58 -39.73 12.11
C ASP A 456 10.51 -38.55 12.36
N CYS A 457 10.67 -37.65 11.37
CA CYS A 457 11.41 -36.41 11.57
C CYS A 457 10.78 -35.54 12.67
N ILE A 458 9.45 -35.41 12.69
CA ILE A 458 8.75 -34.63 13.72
C ILE A 458 8.80 -35.37 15.06
N LEU A 459 8.59 -36.68 15.07
CA LEU A 459 8.67 -37.50 16.28
C LEU A 459 10.06 -37.46 16.92
N ASN A 460 11.12 -37.53 16.11
CA ASN A 460 12.51 -37.43 16.57
C ASN A 460 12.81 -36.03 17.15
N PHE A 461 12.26 -34.97 16.54
CA PHE A 461 12.39 -33.62 17.08
C PHE A 461 11.71 -33.51 18.47
N LEU A 462 10.50 -34.06 18.62
CA LEU A 462 9.80 -34.08 19.90
C LEU A 462 10.58 -34.90 20.93
N ALA A 463 11.05 -36.09 20.56
CA ALA A 463 11.82 -36.98 21.42
C ALA A 463 13.07 -36.28 21.97
N LYS A 464 13.88 -35.65 21.10
CA LYS A 464 15.07 -34.89 21.52
C LYS A 464 14.72 -33.70 22.42
N THR A 465 13.59 -33.04 22.15
CA THR A 465 13.13 -31.92 22.99
C THR A 465 12.78 -32.41 24.39
N PHE A 466 12.02 -33.51 24.51
CA PHE A 466 11.67 -34.08 25.83
C PHE A 466 12.88 -34.68 26.55
N GLN A 467 13.81 -35.31 25.82
CA GLN A 467 15.03 -35.86 26.42
C GLN A 467 15.92 -34.77 27.04
N SER A 468 15.86 -33.53 26.54
CA SER A 468 16.57 -32.39 27.15
C SER A 468 15.96 -31.91 28.47
N LEU A 469 14.76 -32.39 28.82
CA LEU A 469 14.11 -32.13 30.09
C LEU A 469 14.46 -33.28 31.05
N ASN A 470 15.42 -33.07 31.95
CA ASN A 470 16.00 -34.10 32.83
C ASN A 470 15.02 -34.79 33.81
N GLU A 471 13.74 -34.43 33.81
CA GLU A 471 12.74 -34.86 34.80
C GLU A 471 11.77 -35.95 34.28
N CYS A 472 11.98 -36.44 33.06
CA CYS A 472 11.04 -37.38 32.41
C CYS A 472 11.73 -38.65 31.88
N LYS A 473 11.11 -39.81 32.11
CA LYS A 473 11.46 -41.06 31.41
C LYS A 473 10.64 -41.17 30.12
N LEU A 474 11.34 -41.45 29.02
CA LEU A 474 10.86 -41.32 27.65
C LEU A 474 10.85 -42.69 26.94
N HIS A 475 9.73 -43.06 26.33
CA HIS A 475 9.64 -44.17 25.38
C HIS A 475 9.11 -43.67 24.05
N VAL A 476 9.73 -44.04 22.93
CA VAL A 476 9.43 -43.47 21.60
C VAL A 476 9.37 -44.58 20.57
N ASP A 477 8.37 -44.52 19.69
CA ASP A 477 8.27 -45.43 18.55
C ASP A 477 9.25 -45.05 17.41
N LEU A 478 10.54 -45.04 17.72
CA LEU A 478 11.62 -44.75 16.78
C LEU A 478 12.86 -45.62 17.07
N PRO A 479 13.66 -45.94 16.04
CA PRO A 479 14.96 -46.57 16.25
C PRO A 479 15.85 -45.74 17.19
N GLY A 480 16.46 -46.39 18.18
CA GLY A 480 17.37 -45.76 19.14
C GLY A 480 16.74 -45.29 20.46
N PHE A 481 15.44 -45.52 20.65
CA PHE A 481 14.72 -45.24 21.91
C PHE A 481 14.11 -46.52 22.49
N GLU A 482 13.80 -46.51 23.79
CA GLU A 482 13.02 -47.58 24.41
C GLU A 482 11.60 -47.60 23.82
N SER A 483 11.14 -48.79 23.41
CA SER A 483 9.83 -48.94 22.76
C SER A 483 8.68 -48.64 23.74
N PRO A 484 7.63 -47.93 23.31
CA PRO A 484 6.40 -47.75 24.08
C PRO A 484 5.72 -49.05 24.50
N SER A 485 5.87 -50.12 23.70
CA SER A 485 5.28 -51.44 23.97
C SER A 485 5.75 -52.07 25.29
N ILE A 486 6.86 -51.59 25.86
CA ILE A 486 7.31 -52.00 27.20
C ILE A 486 6.26 -51.68 28.28
N ILE A 487 5.50 -50.60 28.11
CA ILE A 487 4.45 -50.17 29.04
C ILE A 487 3.07 -50.58 28.54
N THR A 488 2.84 -50.52 27.23
CA THR A 488 1.49 -50.62 26.64
C THR A 488 1.16 -52.00 26.05
N GLY A 489 2.12 -52.93 26.07
CA GLY A 489 2.02 -54.22 25.39
C GLY A 489 2.09 -54.10 23.86
N ASP A 490 1.94 -55.23 23.18
CA ASP A 490 2.06 -55.30 21.72
C ASP A 490 0.78 -54.85 20.98
N GLU A 491 -0.36 -54.83 21.67
CA GLU A 491 -1.65 -54.43 21.08
C GLU A 491 -1.73 -52.93 20.78
N TYR A 492 -1.07 -52.11 21.62
CA TYR A 492 -1.04 -50.67 21.48
C TYR A 492 0.39 -50.15 21.33
N ARG A 493 0.62 -49.41 20.25
CA ARG A 493 1.91 -48.79 19.94
C ARG A 493 1.72 -47.29 19.74
N PRO A 494 1.64 -46.50 20.82
CA PRO A 494 1.59 -45.04 20.71
C PRO A 494 2.95 -44.50 20.26
N ASP A 495 2.97 -43.31 19.65
CA ASP A 495 4.19 -42.75 19.08
C ASP A 495 5.20 -42.32 20.16
N LEU A 496 4.72 -41.83 21.31
CA LEU A 496 5.54 -41.29 22.38
C LEU A 496 4.87 -41.48 23.75
N LEU A 497 5.62 -41.96 24.75
CA LEU A 497 5.22 -41.96 26.16
C LEU A 497 6.20 -41.09 26.97
N VAL A 498 5.65 -40.20 27.79
CA VAL A 498 6.42 -39.38 28.72
C VAL A 498 5.92 -39.66 30.13
N SER A 499 6.79 -40.16 30.99
CA SER A 499 6.49 -40.39 32.41
C SER A 499 7.33 -39.47 33.29
N THR A 500 6.69 -38.88 34.30
CA THR A 500 7.32 -37.96 35.26
C THR A 500 7.71 -38.70 36.56
N SER A 501 8.55 -38.09 37.39
CA SER A 501 8.90 -38.60 38.73
C SER A 501 7.69 -38.93 39.60
N ASP A 502 6.62 -38.14 39.46
CA ASP A 502 5.40 -38.24 40.27
C ASP A 502 4.39 -39.26 39.72
N LYS A 503 4.86 -40.15 38.83
CA LYS A 503 4.07 -41.17 38.12
C LYS A 503 2.88 -40.62 37.33
N HIS A 504 2.98 -39.41 36.78
CA HIS A 504 2.06 -38.98 35.72
C HIS A 504 2.57 -39.49 34.37
N LEU A 505 1.69 -40.13 33.60
CA LEU A 505 1.99 -40.68 32.27
C LEU A 505 1.23 -39.91 31.19
N TYR A 506 1.95 -39.47 30.16
CA TYR A 506 1.41 -38.84 28.98
C TYR A 506 1.55 -39.78 27.79
N VAL A 507 0.42 -40.24 27.26
CA VAL A 507 0.34 -41.04 26.03
C VAL A 507 0.16 -40.08 24.87
N VAL A 508 1.21 -39.88 24.08
CA VAL A 508 1.25 -38.90 23.00
C VAL A 508 1.21 -39.62 21.66
N GLU A 509 0.18 -39.31 20.87
CA GLU A 509 0.01 -39.81 19.52
C GLU A 509 0.23 -38.66 18.52
N LEU A 510 1.23 -38.82 17.66
CA LEU A 510 1.52 -37.91 16.57
C LEU A 510 0.64 -38.27 15.36
N THR A 511 0.04 -37.26 14.74
CA THR A 511 -0.73 -37.43 13.50
C THR A 511 -0.29 -36.37 12.53
N VAL A 512 0.47 -36.76 11.52
CA VAL A 512 0.92 -35.85 10.44
C VAL A 512 0.10 -36.14 9.19
N GLY A 513 -0.81 -35.24 8.83
CA GLY A 513 -1.80 -35.50 7.78
C GLY A 513 -2.24 -34.28 6.98
N PHE A 514 -3.14 -34.50 6.03
CA PHE A 514 -3.76 -33.42 5.27
C PHE A 514 -4.83 -32.69 6.11
N GLU A 515 -4.93 -31.37 5.95
CA GLU A 515 -5.74 -30.48 6.80
C GLU A 515 -7.21 -30.93 6.92
N SER A 516 -7.79 -31.47 5.85
CA SER A 516 -9.19 -31.90 5.83
C SER A 516 -9.50 -33.10 6.74
N ASN A 517 -8.49 -33.94 7.04
CA ASN A 517 -8.70 -35.23 7.71
C ASN A 517 -8.23 -35.24 9.17
N LEU A 518 -7.60 -34.15 9.64
CA LEU A 518 -7.02 -34.10 10.99
C LEU A 518 -8.04 -34.38 12.09
N THR A 519 -9.22 -33.75 12.04
CA THR A 519 -10.27 -33.94 13.07
C THR A 519 -10.77 -35.39 13.12
N ASN A 520 -10.95 -36.03 11.96
CA ASN A 520 -11.39 -37.42 11.88
C ASN A 520 -10.33 -38.37 12.45
N ASN A 521 -9.04 -38.10 12.19
CA ASN A 521 -7.95 -38.87 12.74
C ASN A 521 -7.84 -38.74 14.26
N VAL A 522 -8.01 -37.53 14.82
CA VAL A 522 -8.05 -37.31 16.28
C VAL A 522 -9.14 -38.16 16.92
N ASN A 523 -10.36 -38.14 16.37
CA ASN A 523 -11.49 -38.89 16.92
C ASN A 523 -11.24 -40.40 16.86
N ARG A 524 -10.72 -40.90 15.73
CA ARG A 524 -10.39 -42.33 15.56
C ARG A 524 -9.31 -42.79 16.54
N LYS A 525 -8.21 -42.03 16.69
CA LYS A 525 -7.10 -42.38 17.61
C LYS A 525 -7.55 -42.28 19.08
N LYS A 526 -8.35 -41.27 19.44
CA LYS A 526 -8.91 -41.14 20.80
C LYS A 526 -9.83 -42.32 21.16
N ALA A 527 -10.60 -42.83 20.20
CA ALA A 527 -11.40 -44.03 20.40
C ALA A 527 -10.52 -45.28 20.58
N LYS A 528 -9.46 -45.43 19.77
CA LYS A 528 -8.50 -46.55 19.83
C LYS A 528 -7.86 -46.68 21.22
N TYR A 529 -7.31 -45.60 21.76
CA TYR A 529 -6.54 -45.65 23.03
C TYR A 529 -7.42 -45.56 24.29
N LYS A 530 -8.74 -45.47 24.16
CA LYS A 530 -9.65 -45.27 25.30
C LYS A 530 -9.56 -46.40 26.34
N ASN A 531 -9.39 -47.63 25.90
CA ASN A 531 -9.29 -48.79 26.79
C ASN A 531 -7.91 -48.84 27.47
N LEU A 532 -6.85 -48.67 26.69
CA LEU A 532 -5.48 -48.58 27.22
C LEU A 532 -5.33 -47.56 28.35
N ILE A 533 -5.90 -46.35 28.18
CA ILE A 533 -5.82 -45.30 29.21
C ILE A 533 -6.46 -45.78 30.53
N ARG A 534 -7.62 -46.47 30.46
CA ARG A 534 -8.31 -46.99 31.64
C ARG A 534 -7.54 -48.08 32.36
N GLU A 535 -6.80 -48.89 31.63
CA GLU A 535 -5.94 -49.93 32.19
C GLU A 535 -4.72 -49.32 32.87
N LEU A 536 -4.07 -48.35 32.23
CA LEU A 536 -2.88 -47.68 32.76
C LEU A 536 -3.19 -46.77 33.96
N ASP A 537 -4.40 -46.23 34.08
CA ASP A 537 -4.85 -45.45 35.25
C ASP A 537 -4.78 -46.25 36.56
N GLN A 538 -4.67 -47.59 36.51
CA GLN A 538 -4.46 -48.43 37.70
C GLN A 538 -3.02 -48.39 38.22
N ASN A 539 -2.05 -48.07 37.35
CA ASN A 539 -0.61 -48.16 37.64
C ASN A 539 0.08 -46.79 37.81
N PHE A 540 -0.58 -45.72 37.40
CA PHE A 540 -0.05 -44.35 37.38
C PHE A 540 -0.98 -43.39 38.13
N THR A 541 -0.43 -42.32 38.71
CA THR A 541 -1.19 -41.30 39.46
C THR A 541 -2.20 -40.57 38.55
N SER A 542 -1.84 -40.38 37.28
CA SER A 542 -2.78 -39.96 36.24
C SER A 542 -2.25 -40.33 34.86
N VAL A 543 -3.13 -40.78 33.96
CA VAL A 543 -2.80 -40.97 32.55
C VAL A 543 -3.52 -39.95 31.68
N LYS A 544 -2.77 -39.22 30.86
CA LYS A 544 -3.33 -38.25 29.90
C LYS A 544 -3.01 -38.65 28.47
N PHE A 545 -4.04 -38.75 27.64
CA PHE A 545 -3.87 -38.93 26.21
C PHE A 545 -3.85 -37.60 25.47
N ILE A 546 -2.80 -37.38 24.69
CA ILE A 546 -2.59 -36.19 23.88
C ILE A 546 -2.45 -36.62 22.42
N ASN A 547 -3.38 -36.17 21.57
CA ASN A 547 -3.19 -36.31 20.12
C ASN A 547 -2.58 -35.03 19.55
N LEU A 548 -1.32 -35.13 19.14
CA LEU A 548 -0.59 -34.08 18.45
C LEU A 548 -0.86 -34.17 16.95
N SER A 549 -1.93 -33.53 16.49
CA SER A 549 -2.23 -33.45 15.07
C SER A 549 -1.57 -32.24 14.41
N VAL A 550 -0.76 -32.53 13.39
CA VAL A 550 0.01 -31.57 12.58
C VAL A 550 -0.43 -31.68 11.13
N SER A 551 -0.75 -30.56 10.50
CA SER A 551 -1.02 -30.53 9.07
C SER A 551 0.26 -30.67 8.25
N SER A 552 0.10 -30.88 6.94
CA SER A 552 1.22 -31.03 6.03
C SER A 552 2.07 -29.77 5.88
N LEU A 553 1.55 -28.60 6.25
CA LEU A 553 2.29 -27.34 6.35
C LEU A 553 2.67 -26.95 7.80
N GLY A 554 2.50 -27.85 8.78
CA GLY A 554 2.86 -27.59 10.17
C GLY A 554 1.78 -26.89 11.00
N VAL A 555 0.52 -26.88 10.54
CA VAL A 555 -0.60 -26.29 11.30
C VAL A 555 -1.03 -27.25 12.41
N LEU A 556 -0.87 -26.85 13.67
CA LEU A 556 -1.28 -27.62 14.86
C LEU A 556 -2.75 -27.44 15.21
N THR A 557 -3.41 -28.51 15.66
CA THR A 557 -4.81 -28.47 16.11
C THR A 557 -4.95 -28.03 17.58
N LYS A 558 -6.13 -27.49 17.93
CA LYS A 558 -6.41 -26.80 19.21
C LYS A 558 -6.26 -27.67 20.47
N ASN A 559 -6.40 -28.99 20.35
CA ASN A 559 -6.52 -29.90 21.49
C ASN A 559 -5.19 -30.19 22.21
N VAL A 560 -4.07 -29.66 21.72
CA VAL A 560 -2.72 -30.00 22.18
C VAL A 560 -2.24 -29.13 23.36
N ILE A 561 -2.77 -27.92 23.52
CA ILE A 561 -2.12 -26.88 24.34
C ILE A 561 -2.93 -26.53 25.61
N HIS A 562 -3.93 -27.35 25.97
CA HIS A 562 -4.76 -27.15 27.17
C HIS A 562 -4.84 -28.39 28.07
N SER A 563 -4.12 -29.46 27.74
CA SER A 563 -4.17 -30.76 28.42
C SER A 563 -2.90 -31.06 29.20
#